data_AF-L1NVJ0-F1
#
_entry.id   AF-L1NVJ0-F1
#
_cell.length_a   1.000
_cell.length_b   1.000
_cell.length_c   1.000
_cell.angle_alpha   90.00
_cell.angle_beta   90.00
_cell.angle_gamma   90.00
#
_symmetry.space_group_name_H-M   'P 1'
#
loop_
_entity.id
_entity.type
_entity.pdbx_description
1 polymer ?
#
loop_
_entity_poly.entity_id
_entity_poly.type
_entity_poly.pdbx_seq_one_letter_code
_entity_poly.pdbx_strand_id
1 'polypeptide(L)'
;MKIKNNGLENYPRSPYIPKVEPNLFFANKKVKTSYKEYEALIGNNKIGLGKFKKNVAVIPEDIINLIKEYDDMARDFRTKKSLDETTKTLWHNILFFSGRECFVTTYNEQGLVTSYEVDDFVFVFKYNEQQQLTEWTATISGQIPCTYSFLYNEKGLLYKITEKIPTGIFKEYLYDEKGDMVAVVEDRYIDEYQYSYNSKGELVRLKHYLNEKVHNEDLLLYDERGNKTLFCSFREENEEDEDEDNRKVFINSYKNGRLAKQEILYYENGD
;
A
#
# COMPACT_ATOMS: atom_id res chain seq x y z
N MET A 1 3.10 2.72 -15.91
CA MET A 1 4.15 2.87 -14.87
C MET A 1 3.81 1.98 -13.70
N LYS A 2 4.79 1.29 -13.08
CA LYS A 2 4.58 0.52 -11.86
C LYS A 2 5.22 1.30 -10.72
N ILE A 3 4.43 1.65 -9.70
CA ILE A 3 5.00 2.29 -8.51
C ILE A 3 6.02 1.34 -7.91
N LYS A 4 7.23 1.85 -7.66
CA LYS A 4 8.27 1.07 -7.01
C LYS A 4 8.11 1.18 -5.50
N ASN A 5 7.84 0.04 -4.88
CA ASN A 5 8.06 -0.12 -3.46
C ASN A 5 9.45 -0.74 -3.32
N ASN A 6 10.45 0.11 -3.07
CA ASN A 6 11.85 -0.31 -2.98
C ASN A 6 12.14 -1.18 -1.71
N GLY A 7 11.10 -1.63 -1.01
CA GLY A 7 11.19 -2.47 0.18
C GLY A 7 11.90 -1.76 1.32
N LEU A 8 11.75 -0.44 1.38
CA LEU A 8 12.36 0.41 2.39
C LEU A 8 11.35 0.55 3.53
N GLU A 9 11.66 -0.05 4.67
CA GLU A 9 10.72 -0.19 5.79
C GLU A 9 10.50 1.13 6.55
N ASN A 10 11.48 2.04 6.52
CA ASN A 10 11.50 3.27 7.30
C ASN A 10 11.00 4.51 6.55
N TYR A 11 10.54 4.35 5.30
CA TYR A 11 10.10 5.46 4.48
C TYR A 11 8.59 5.41 4.25
N PRO A 12 7.95 6.56 3.99
CA PRO A 12 6.54 6.60 3.67
C PRO A 12 6.24 5.67 2.50
N ARG A 13 5.17 4.90 2.64
CA ARG A 13 4.69 4.04 1.57
C ARG A 13 3.80 4.86 0.66
N SER A 14 3.90 4.60 -0.64
CA SER A 14 2.88 5.05 -1.59
C SER A 14 1.51 4.53 -1.14
N PRO A 15 0.46 5.36 -1.23
CA PRO A 15 -0.92 4.93 -1.05
C PRO A 15 -1.24 3.71 -1.92
N TYR A 16 -2.05 2.80 -1.38
CA TYR A 16 -2.54 1.65 -2.12
C TYR A 16 -3.42 2.09 -3.30
N ILE A 17 -3.07 1.57 -4.48
CA ILE A 17 -3.85 1.75 -5.70
C ILE A 17 -4.59 0.44 -5.99
N PRO A 18 -5.93 0.40 -5.86
CA PRO A 18 -6.68 -0.82 -6.09
C PRO A 18 -6.52 -1.28 -7.54
N LYS A 19 -6.10 -2.53 -7.71
CA LYS A 19 -5.98 -3.16 -9.02
C LYS A 19 -7.29 -3.85 -9.35
N VAL A 20 -8.12 -3.17 -10.11
CA VAL A 20 -9.39 -3.74 -10.56
C VAL A 20 -9.33 -3.96 -12.06
N GLU A 21 -9.08 -5.20 -12.46
CA GLU A 21 -9.21 -5.58 -13.87
C GLU A 21 -10.69 -5.62 -14.28
N PRO A 22 -11.05 -5.16 -15.50
CA PRO A 22 -12.41 -5.23 -15.98
C PRO A 22 -12.94 -6.67 -16.02
N ASN A 23 -14.09 -6.91 -15.40
CA ASN A 23 -14.82 -8.17 -15.46
C ASN A 23 -16.06 -8.03 -16.34
N LEU A 24 -15.93 -8.36 -17.62
CA LEU A 24 -17.02 -8.28 -18.60
C LEU A 24 -18.21 -9.18 -18.26
N PHE A 25 -18.00 -10.29 -17.55
CA PHE A 25 -19.11 -11.15 -17.11
C PHE A 25 -20.02 -10.43 -16.09
N PHE A 26 -19.46 -9.50 -15.32
CA PHE A 26 -20.20 -8.71 -14.33
C PHE A 26 -20.53 -7.28 -14.79
N ALA A 27 -20.24 -6.90 -16.04
CA ALA A 27 -20.58 -5.59 -16.57
C ALA A 27 -22.07 -5.22 -16.32
N ASN A 28 -22.30 -4.00 -15.83
CA ASN A 28 -23.61 -3.46 -15.41
C ASN A 28 -24.32 -4.28 -14.31
N LYS A 29 -23.60 -5.07 -13.51
CA LYS A 29 -24.18 -5.87 -12.42
C LYS A 29 -23.77 -5.34 -11.05
N LYS A 30 -24.64 -5.63 -10.08
CA LYS A 30 -24.35 -5.59 -8.65
C LYS A 30 -24.31 -7.03 -8.15
N VAL A 31 -23.17 -7.46 -7.63
CA VAL A 31 -22.87 -8.86 -7.32
C VAL A 31 -22.60 -9.02 -5.83
N LYS A 32 -23.36 -9.87 -5.18
CA LYS A 32 -23.09 -10.28 -3.79
C LYS A 32 -22.21 -11.53 -3.80
N THR A 33 -21.02 -11.40 -3.25
CA THR A 33 -20.07 -12.52 -3.09
C THR A 33 -20.16 -13.05 -1.68
N SER A 34 -20.24 -14.37 -1.53
CA SER A 34 -20.23 -15.05 -0.23
C SER A 34 -19.31 -16.26 -0.27
N TYR A 35 -18.56 -16.52 0.78
CA TYR A 35 -17.66 -17.67 0.88
C TYR A 35 -18.31 -18.78 1.69
N LYS A 36 -18.27 -19.99 1.13
CA LYS A 36 -18.97 -21.15 1.69
C LYS A 36 -17.99 -22.30 1.88
N GLU A 37 -18.00 -22.91 3.06
CA GLU A 37 -17.29 -24.15 3.33
C GLU A 37 -18.21 -25.34 3.07
N TYR A 38 -17.69 -26.35 2.38
CA TYR A 38 -18.37 -27.63 2.14
C TYR A 38 -17.55 -28.76 2.74
N GLU A 39 -18.21 -29.86 3.09
CA GLU A 39 -17.54 -31.11 3.43
C GLU A 39 -16.76 -31.63 2.22
N ALA A 40 -15.60 -32.26 2.46
CA ALA A 40 -14.89 -33.00 1.43
C ALA A 40 -15.35 -34.46 1.47
N LEU A 41 -15.86 -34.97 0.35
CA LEU A 41 -16.13 -36.40 0.19
C LEU A 41 -14.87 -37.08 -0.34
N ILE A 42 -14.18 -37.82 0.51
CA ILE A 42 -12.96 -38.54 0.14
C ILE A 42 -13.34 -40.00 -0.13
N GLY A 43 -13.36 -40.38 -1.41
CA GLY A 43 -13.45 -41.77 -1.85
C GLY A 43 -12.10 -42.27 -2.38
N ASN A 44 -12.00 -43.58 -2.65
CA ASN A 44 -10.80 -44.21 -3.21
C ASN A 44 -10.29 -43.43 -4.45
N ASN A 45 -9.27 -42.59 -4.24
CA ASN A 45 -8.63 -41.70 -5.22
C ASN A 45 -9.50 -40.58 -5.84
N LYS A 46 -10.60 -40.16 -5.21
CA LYS A 46 -11.37 -38.98 -5.67
C LYS A 46 -11.81 -38.10 -4.50
N ILE A 47 -11.59 -36.79 -4.65
CA ILE A 47 -12.15 -35.75 -3.76
C ILE A 47 -13.37 -35.15 -4.47
N GLY A 48 -14.54 -35.26 -3.84
CA GLY A 48 -15.80 -34.66 -4.29
C GLY A 48 -16.31 -33.58 -3.34
N LEU A 49 -17.22 -32.73 -3.84
CA LEU A 49 -17.90 -31.71 -3.04
C LEU A 49 -19.02 -32.38 -2.21
N GLY A 50 -18.96 -32.24 -0.89
CA GLY A 50 -19.95 -32.74 0.07
C GLY A 50 -21.00 -31.69 0.45
N LYS A 51 -21.62 -31.87 1.62
CA LYS A 51 -22.68 -30.97 2.08
C LYS A 51 -22.13 -29.60 2.45
N PHE A 52 -22.94 -28.56 2.26
CA PHE A 52 -22.66 -27.23 2.78
C PHE A 52 -22.56 -27.27 4.31
N LYS A 53 -21.51 -26.67 4.87
CA LYS A 53 -21.34 -26.55 6.33
C LYS A 53 -21.77 -25.18 6.84
N LYS A 54 -21.10 -24.13 6.38
CA LYS A 54 -21.26 -22.76 6.88
C LYS A 54 -20.73 -21.74 5.89
N ASN A 55 -21.14 -20.49 6.06
CA ASN A 55 -20.42 -19.37 5.48
C ASN A 55 -19.09 -19.17 6.25
N VAL A 56 -18.09 -18.66 5.55
CA VAL A 56 -16.78 -18.34 6.13
C VAL A 56 -16.53 -16.86 5.93
N ALA A 57 -16.08 -16.20 6.99
CA ALA A 57 -15.59 -14.84 6.89
C ALA A 57 -14.29 -14.83 6.08
N VAL A 58 -14.31 -14.17 4.93
CA VAL A 58 -13.13 -13.96 4.08
C VAL A 58 -13.18 -12.54 3.58
N ILE A 59 -12.04 -11.86 3.61
CA ILE A 59 -11.91 -10.53 3.04
C ILE A 59 -10.88 -10.64 1.91
N PRO A 60 -11.24 -10.27 0.67
CA PRO A 60 -10.27 -10.09 -0.40
C PRO A 60 -9.15 -9.13 0.01
N GLU A 61 -7.91 -9.43 -0.38
CA GLU A 61 -6.73 -8.61 -0.07
C GLU A 61 -6.92 -7.14 -0.49
N ASP A 62 -7.56 -6.89 -1.63
CA ASP A 62 -7.82 -5.51 -2.11
C ASP A 62 -8.71 -4.72 -1.15
N ILE A 63 -9.74 -5.38 -0.59
CA ILE A 63 -10.66 -4.76 0.37
C ILE A 63 -9.94 -4.54 1.71
N ILE A 64 -9.09 -5.47 2.13
CA ILE A 64 -8.26 -5.30 3.34
C ILE A 64 -7.38 -4.06 3.19
N ASN A 65 -6.70 -3.91 2.05
CA ASN A 65 -5.80 -2.77 1.84
C ASN A 65 -6.57 -1.44 1.77
N LEU A 66 -7.75 -1.40 1.14
CA LEU A 66 -8.62 -0.23 1.18
C LEU A 66 -9.07 0.16 2.60
N ILE A 67 -9.41 -0.83 3.45
CA ILE A 67 -9.76 -0.57 4.85
C ILE A 67 -8.54 -0.02 5.62
N LYS A 68 -7.34 -0.55 5.39
CA LYS A 68 -6.10 -0.04 6.02
C LYS A 68 -5.81 1.40 5.61
N GLU A 69 -5.91 1.73 4.32
CA GLU A 69 -5.74 3.12 3.86
C GLU A 69 -6.75 4.05 4.53
N TYR A 70 -8.02 3.62 4.64
CA TYR A 70 -9.03 4.40 5.33
C TYR A 70 -8.70 4.61 6.82
N ASP A 71 -8.29 3.54 7.51
CA ASP A 71 -7.87 3.57 8.92
C ASP A 71 -6.70 4.55 9.12
N ASP A 72 -5.69 4.53 8.24
CA ASP A 72 -4.55 5.43 8.30
C ASP A 72 -4.96 6.91 8.08
N MET A 73 -5.72 7.22 7.02
CA MET A 73 -6.23 8.58 6.76
C MET A 73 -7.08 9.11 7.92
N ALA A 74 -7.97 8.28 8.46
CA ALA A 74 -8.85 8.69 9.54
C ALA A 74 -8.09 8.81 10.88
N ARG A 75 -6.98 8.08 11.09
CA ARG A 75 -6.13 8.21 12.29
C ARG A 75 -5.45 9.57 12.32
N ASP A 76 -5.00 10.05 11.17
CA ASP A 76 -4.39 11.37 11.03
C ASP A 76 -5.41 12.51 11.25
N PHE A 77 -6.66 12.30 10.88
CA PHE A 77 -7.76 13.21 11.25
C PHE A 77 -7.98 13.29 12.78
N ARG A 78 -7.84 12.18 13.50
CA ARG A 78 -8.04 12.10 14.96
C ARG A 78 -7.02 12.90 15.76
N THR A 79 -5.76 12.95 15.33
CA THR A 79 -4.71 13.67 16.08
C THR A 79 -4.91 15.19 16.04
N LYS A 80 -5.60 15.70 15.02
CA LYS A 80 -5.85 17.14 14.83
C LYS A 80 -7.25 17.62 15.29
N LYS A 81 -8.19 16.72 15.66
CA LYS A 81 -9.55 17.09 16.13
C LYS A 81 -10.09 16.19 17.26
N SER A 82 -10.79 16.78 18.23
CA SER A 82 -11.54 16.05 19.27
C SER A 82 -12.62 15.16 18.65
N LEU A 83 -12.56 13.85 18.90
CA LEU A 83 -13.54 12.86 18.43
C LEU A 83 -14.89 12.99 19.15
N ASP A 84 -15.98 12.97 18.41
CA ASP A 84 -17.32 12.71 18.95
C ASP A 84 -17.54 11.21 19.23
N GLU A 85 -18.63 10.85 19.93
CA GLU A 85 -18.96 9.44 20.25
C GLU A 85 -19.18 8.59 19.01
N THR A 86 -19.69 9.18 17.94
CA THR A 86 -19.93 8.51 16.65
C THR A 86 -18.63 8.02 16.05
N THR A 87 -17.59 8.86 16.12
CA THR A 87 -16.26 8.50 15.64
C THR A 87 -15.63 7.39 16.50
N LYS A 88 -15.93 7.30 17.80
CA LYS A 88 -15.44 6.19 18.67
C LYS A 88 -16.03 4.83 18.30
N THR A 89 -17.33 4.77 18.01
CA THR A 89 -18.01 3.53 17.58
C THR A 89 -17.50 3.05 16.23
N LEU A 90 -17.25 3.98 15.32
CA LEU A 90 -16.56 3.73 14.05
C LEU A 90 -15.22 3.01 14.28
N TRP A 91 -14.36 3.55 15.14
CA TRP A 91 -13.05 2.94 15.40
C TRP A 91 -13.14 1.54 16.00
N HIS A 92 -14.16 1.27 16.81
CA HIS A 92 -14.45 -0.08 17.28
C HIS A 92 -14.72 -1.01 16.09
N ASN A 93 -15.54 -0.59 15.12
CA ASN A 93 -15.85 -1.40 13.95
C ASN A 93 -14.62 -1.68 13.06
N ILE A 94 -13.70 -0.73 12.91
CA ILE A 94 -12.44 -0.94 12.18
C ILE A 94 -11.50 -1.89 12.95
N LEU A 95 -11.24 -1.62 14.23
CA LEU A 95 -10.31 -2.41 15.06
C LEU A 95 -10.76 -3.86 15.26
N PHE A 96 -12.07 -4.10 15.29
CA PHE A 96 -12.66 -5.43 15.46
C PHE A 96 -13.15 -6.06 14.15
N PHE A 97 -12.74 -5.50 13.00
CA PHE A 97 -13.06 -6.08 11.70
C PHE A 97 -12.32 -7.40 11.49
N SER A 98 -13.02 -8.51 11.74
CA SER A 98 -12.52 -9.90 11.62
C SER A 98 -12.95 -10.59 10.33
N GLY A 99 -13.38 -9.80 9.35
CA GLY A 99 -13.91 -10.26 8.07
C GLY A 99 -15.41 -10.48 8.04
N ARG A 100 -15.91 -10.75 6.84
CA ARG A 100 -17.35 -10.81 6.57
C ARG A 100 -17.69 -11.99 5.70
N GLU A 101 -18.87 -12.56 5.96
CA GLU A 101 -19.39 -13.71 5.21
C GLU A 101 -19.77 -13.34 3.78
N CYS A 102 -20.03 -12.06 3.54
CA CYS A 102 -20.30 -11.52 2.21
C CYS A 102 -19.92 -10.05 2.06
N PHE A 103 -19.74 -9.65 0.81
CA PHE A 103 -19.63 -8.26 0.39
C PHE A 103 -20.37 -8.08 -0.94
N VAL A 104 -20.65 -6.83 -1.30
CA VAL A 104 -21.28 -6.51 -2.59
C VAL A 104 -20.32 -5.68 -3.43
N THR A 105 -20.23 -6.04 -4.70
CA THR A 105 -19.42 -5.34 -5.71
C THR A 105 -20.34 -4.81 -6.80
N THR A 106 -20.23 -3.53 -7.13
CA THR A 106 -20.94 -2.93 -8.26
C THR A 106 -19.99 -2.70 -9.42
N TYR A 107 -20.42 -2.97 -10.64
CA TYR A 107 -19.63 -2.83 -11.85
C TYR A 107 -20.31 -1.86 -12.84
N ASN A 108 -19.51 -1.07 -13.55
CA ASN A 108 -20.01 -0.27 -14.68
C ASN A 108 -20.16 -1.10 -15.96
N GLU A 109 -20.54 -0.45 -17.06
CA GLU A 109 -20.77 -1.10 -18.36
C GLU A 109 -19.50 -1.68 -18.98
N GLN A 110 -18.32 -1.14 -18.64
CA GLN A 110 -17.03 -1.69 -19.04
C GLN A 110 -16.58 -2.87 -18.16
N GLY A 111 -17.33 -3.20 -17.10
CA GLY A 111 -16.96 -4.24 -16.14
C GLY A 111 -15.93 -3.79 -15.09
N LEU A 112 -15.65 -2.50 -14.97
CA LEU A 112 -14.82 -1.96 -13.89
C LEU A 112 -15.63 -1.89 -12.60
N VAL A 113 -15.01 -2.20 -11.46
CA VAL A 113 -15.64 -2.06 -10.14
C VAL A 113 -15.82 -0.58 -9.82
N THR A 114 -17.06 -0.18 -9.55
CA THR A 114 -17.42 1.18 -9.13
C THR A 114 -17.71 1.28 -7.64
N SER A 115 -18.02 0.16 -6.97
CA SER A 115 -18.09 0.15 -5.50
C SER A 115 -17.84 -1.20 -4.85
N TYR A 116 -17.37 -1.14 -3.60
CA TYR A 116 -17.47 -2.23 -2.64
C TYR A 116 -18.34 -1.78 -1.46
N GLU A 117 -19.31 -2.62 -1.10
CA GLU A 117 -20.10 -2.48 0.13
C GLU A 117 -19.76 -3.67 1.03
N VAL A 118 -19.13 -3.38 2.16
CA VAL A 118 -18.61 -4.37 3.11
C VAL A 118 -19.04 -3.94 4.50
N ASP A 119 -20.16 -4.50 4.96
CA ASP A 119 -20.75 -4.10 6.24
C ASP A 119 -21.08 -2.59 6.25
N ASP A 120 -20.52 -1.83 7.18
CA ASP A 120 -20.67 -0.38 7.24
C ASP A 120 -19.76 0.38 6.26
N PHE A 121 -18.76 -0.28 5.66
CA PHE A 121 -17.84 0.37 4.72
C PHE A 121 -18.43 0.44 3.32
N VAL A 122 -18.34 1.62 2.73
CA VAL A 122 -18.66 1.85 1.32
C VAL A 122 -17.46 2.51 0.67
N PHE A 123 -16.86 1.80 -0.30
CA PHE A 123 -15.82 2.31 -1.17
C PHE A 123 -16.42 2.60 -2.54
N VAL A 124 -16.15 3.77 -3.10
CA VAL A 124 -16.62 4.19 -4.42
C VAL A 124 -15.42 4.57 -5.28
N PHE A 125 -15.40 4.11 -6.54
CA PHE A 125 -14.31 4.32 -7.49
C PHE A 125 -14.79 5.11 -8.71
N LYS A 126 -13.94 6.02 -9.20
CA LYS A 126 -14.14 6.75 -10.45
C LYS A 126 -12.94 6.54 -11.37
N TYR A 127 -13.22 6.56 -12.67
CA TYR A 127 -12.22 6.32 -13.71
C TYR A 127 -12.28 7.41 -14.77
N ASN A 128 -11.16 7.65 -15.45
CA ASN A 128 -11.13 8.45 -16.68
C ASN A 128 -11.53 7.62 -17.91
N GLU A 129 -11.56 8.26 -19.08
CA GLU A 129 -11.89 7.61 -20.36
C GLU A 129 -10.90 6.49 -20.73
N GLN A 130 -9.66 6.59 -20.27
CA GLN A 130 -8.61 5.56 -20.43
C GLN A 130 -8.72 4.44 -19.38
N GLN A 131 -9.82 4.38 -18.61
CA GLN A 131 -10.08 3.38 -17.56
C GLN A 131 -9.07 3.40 -16.40
N GLN A 132 -8.36 4.50 -16.22
CA GLN A 132 -7.46 4.69 -15.09
C GLN A 132 -8.25 5.24 -13.90
N LEU A 133 -8.00 4.68 -12.71
CA LEU A 133 -8.62 5.14 -11.47
C LEU A 133 -8.23 6.60 -11.21
N THR A 134 -9.21 7.50 -11.15
CA THR A 134 -8.99 8.93 -10.87
C THR A 134 -9.34 9.32 -9.45
N GLU A 135 -10.21 8.55 -8.81
CA GLU A 135 -10.63 8.81 -7.45
C GLU A 135 -11.12 7.52 -6.80
N TRP A 136 -10.82 7.35 -5.51
CA TRP A 136 -11.65 6.51 -4.66
C TRP A 136 -12.01 7.23 -3.38
N THR A 137 -13.22 6.99 -2.89
CA THR A 137 -13.73 7.55 -1.64
C THR A 137 -14.21 6.42 -0.75
N ALA A 138 -13.86 6.47 0.54
CA ALA A 138 -14.46 5.63 1.57
C ALA A 138 -15.39 6.45 2.44
N THR A 139 -16.47 5.80 2.84
CA THR A 139 -17.29 6.21 3.98
C THR A 139 -17.57 5.00 4.84
N ILE A 140 -17.89 5.26 6.09
CA ILE A 140 -18.28 4.25 7.06
C ILE A 140 -19.55 4.69 7.77
N SER A 141 -20.60 3.87 7.70
CA SER A 141 -21.94 4.23 8.17
C SER A 141 -22.40 5.61 7.65
N GLY A 142 -21.98 5.98 6.45
CA GLY A 142 -22.27 7.28 5.81
C GLY A 142 -21.49 8.49 6.37
N GLN A 143 -20.45 8.26 7.18
CA GLN A 143 -19.68 9.31 7.86
C GLN A 143 -18.22 9.34 7.38
N ILE A 144 -17.57 10.49 7.63
CA ILE A 144 -16.15 10.81 7.40
C ILE A 144 -15.68 10.34 6.01
N PRO A 145 -16.00 11.11 4.95
CA PRO A 145 -15.47 10.82 3.62
C PRO A 145 -13.97 11.09 3.59
N CYS A 146 -13.20 10.03 3.37
CA CYS A 146 -11.79 10.14 3.00
C CYS A 146 -11.68 9.81 1.51
N THR A 147 -10.90 10.61 0.79
CA THR A 147 -10.77 10.51 -0.66
C THR A 147 -9.31 10.53 -1.06
N TYR A 148 -8.90 9.58 -1.90
CA TYR A 148 -7.68 9.71 -2.70
C TYR A 148 -8.05 10.12 -4.12
N SER A 149 -7.41 11.17 -4.62
CA SER A 149 -7.45 11.56 -6.03
C SER A 149 -6.13 11.18 -6.72
N PHE A 150 -6.20 10.62 -7.92
CA PHE A 150 -5.06 10.14 -8.70
C PHE A 150 -4.95 10.96 -9.99
N LEU A 151 -3.79 11.58 -10.20
CA LEU A 151 -3.54 12.46 -11.33
C LEU A 151 -2.48 11.86 -12.26
N TYR A 152 -2.78 11.89 -13.55
CA TYR A 152 -1.96 11.32 -14.61
C TYR A 152 -1.50 12.43 -15.57
N ASN A 153 -0.28 12.30 -16.08
CA ASN A 153 0.24 13.19 -17.11
C ASN A 153 -0.32 12.81 -18.49
N GLU A 154 0.02 13.58 -19.52
CA GLU A 154 -0.45 13.36 -20.91
C GLU A 154 -0.02 11.99 -21.48
N LYS A 155 1.05 11.38 -20.95
CA LYS A 155 1.52 10.04 -21.31
C LYS A 155 0.76 8.93 -20.55
N GLY A 156 -0.22 9.28 -19.72
CA GLY A 156 -0.98 8.36 -18.88
C GLY A 156 -0.20 7.81 -17.68
N LEU A 157 0.92 8.45 -17.28
CA LEU A 157 1.69 8.05 -16.09
C LEU A 157 1.18 8.81 -14.87
N LEU A 158 0.96 8.09 -13.77
CA LEU A 158 0.58 8.69 -12.49
C LEU A 158 1.72 9.60 -12.01
N TYR A 159 1.45 10.86 -11.70
CA TYR A 159 2.48 11.77 -11.19
C TYR A 159 2.14 12.33 -9.82
N LYS A 160 0.88 12.21 -9.38
CA LYS A 160 0.43 12.72 -8.09
C LYS A 160 -0.75 11.93 -7.53
N ILE A 161 -0.71 11.67 -6.23
CA ILE A 161 -1.86 11.23 -5.43
C ILE A 161 -2.13 12.31 -4.39
N THR A 162 -3.39 12.69 -4.21
CA THR A 162 -3.81 13.67 -3.19
C THR A 162 -4.76 13.00 -2.22
N GLU A 163 -4.40 13.04 -0.94
CA GLU A 163 -5.23 12.67 0.19
C GLU A 163 -6.13 13.83 0.60
N LYS A 164 -7.43 13.59 0.66
CA LYS A 164 -8.43 14.57 1.08
C LYS A 164 -9.26 13.99 2.20
N ILE A 165 -9.31 14.73 3.28
CA ILE A 165 -10.21 14.50 4.40
C ILE A 165 -11.22 15.65 4.43
N PRO A 166 -12.29 15.59 5.26
CA PRO A 166 -13.34 16.61 5.23
C PRO A 166 -12.86 18.04 5.53
N THR A 167 -11.71 18.20 6.18
CA THR A 167 -11.11 19.51 6.49
C THR A 167 -10.25 20.08 5.37
N GLY A 168 -9.97 19.33 4.31
CA GLY A 168 -9.17 19.79 3.17
C GLY A 168 -8.19 18.74 2.65
N ILE A 169 -7.26 19.20 1.79
CA ILE A 169 -6.13 18.39 1.36
C ILE A 169 -5.20 18.19 2.55
N PHE A 170 -4.89 16.94 2.84
CA PHE A 170 -4.03 16.56 3.97
C PHE A 170 -2.61 16.27 3.51
N LYS A 171 -2.47 15.46 2.45
CA LYS A 171 -1.19 14.91 2.02
C LYS A 171 -1.12 14.78 0.51
N GLU A 172 0.05 15.00 -0.06
CA GLU A 172 0.31 14.81 -1.49
C GLU A 172 1.53 13.93 -1.69
N TYR A 173 1.41 12.96 -2.59
CA TYR A 173 2.48 12.04 -2.95
C TYR A 173 2.84 12.28 -4.41
N LEU A 174 4.09 12.65 -4.69
CA LEU A 174 4.56 13.00 -6.03
C LEU A 174 5.45 11.89 -6.58
N TYR A 175 5.34 11.64 -7.89
CA TYR A 175 6.05 10.56 -8.58
C TYR A 175 6.79 11.06 -9.80
N ASP A 176 7.96 10.48 -10.07
CA ASP A 176 8.68 10.68 -11.31
C ASP A 176 8.17 9.77 -12.45
N GLU A 177 8.73 9.91 -13.66
CA GLU A 177 8.35 9.08 -14.81
C GLU A 177 8.72 7.59 -14.67
N LYS A 178 9.62 7.23 -13.73
CA LYS A 178 10.01 5.84 -13.44
C LYS A 178 9.04 5.16 -12.46
N GLY A 179 8.22 5.95 -11.76
CA GLY A 179 7.28 5.49 -10.74
C GLY A 179 7.87 5.47 -9.34
N ASP A 180 8.97 6.19 -9.14
CA ASP A 180 9.57 6.41 -7.83
C ASP A 180 8.83 7.57 -7.14
N MET A 181 8.48 7.40 -5.86
CA MET A 181 7.87 8.46 -5.07
C MET A 181 8.96 9.46 -4.68
N VAL A 182 8.94 10.64 -5.28
CA VAL A 182 9.99 11.66 -5.15
C VAL A 182 9.70 12.70 -4.07
N ALA A 183 8.44 12.86 -3.68
CA ALA A 183 8.11 13.72 -2.55
C ALA A 183 6.82 13.31 -1.85
N VAL A 184 6.75 13.61 -0.56
CA VAL A 184 5.53 13.63 0.24
C VAL A 184 5.39 15.01 0.86
N VAL A 185 4.26 15.68 0.61
CA VAL A 185 3.97 17.02 1.12
C VAL A 185 2.81 16.96 2.08
N GLU A 186 3.02 17.42 3.31
CA GLU A 186 1.99 17.48 4.36
C GLU A 186 2.13 18.82 5.13
N ASP A 187 1.11 19.68 5.05
CA ASP A 187 1.11 21.03 5.63
C ASP A 187 2.34 21.88 5.23
N ARG A 188 3.36 21.96 6.09
CA ARG A 188 4.63 22.69 5.87
C ARG A 188 5.85 21.77 5.83
N TYR A 189 5.62 20.46 5.87
CA TYR A 189 6.66 19.44 5.81
C TYR A 189 6.71 18.88 4.40
N ILE A 190 7.93 18.85 3.86
CA ILE A 190 8.22 18.24 2.56
C ILE A 190 9.32 17.20 2.80
N ASP A 191 8.97 15.93 2.59
CA ASP A 191 9.93 14.86 2.49
C ASP A 191 10.26 14.61 1.02
N GLU A 192 11.51 14.82 0.59
CA GLU A 192 11.95 14.58 -0.79
C GLU A 192 12.91 13.39 -0.87
N TYR A 193 12.85 12.66 -1.97
CA TYR A 193 13.58 11.40 -2.15
C TYR A 193 14.32 11.39 -3.48
N GLN A 194 15.63 11.11 -3.42
CA GLN A 194 16.48 10.93 -4.59
C GLN A 194 17.05 9.52 -4.66
N TYR A 195 16.71 8.82 -5.73
CA TYR A 195 17.08 7.43 -5.94
C TYR A 195 18.19 7.30 -6.97
N SER A 196 19.22 6.50 -6.65
CA SER A 196 20.24 6.10 -7.62
C SER A 196 20.22 4.59 -7.83
N TYR A 197 20.33 4.17 -9.09
CA TYR A 197 20.25 2.77 -9.49
C TYR A 197 21.54 2.34 -10.19
N ASN A 198 21.92 1.08 -10.01
CA ASN A 198 22.99 0.50 -10.82
C ASN A 198 22.50 0.14 -12.25
N SER A 199 23.40 -0.37 -13.09
CA SER A 199 23.09 -0.76 -14.47
C SER A 199 22.08 -1.91 -14.61
N LYS A 200 21.85 -2.68 -13.54
CA LYS A 200 20.82 -3.73 -13.48
C LYS A 200 19.45 -3.20 -13.03
N GLY A 201 19.36 -1.92 -12.66
CA GLY A 201 18.14 -1.29 -12.18
C GLY A 201 17.87 -1.50 -10.68
N GLU A 202 18.87 -1.96 -9.92
CA GLU A 202 18.77 -2.15 -8.47
C GLU A 202 19.08 -0.84 -7.74
N LEU A 203 18.29 -0.50 -6.72
CA LEU A 203 18.49 0.72 -5.92
C LEU A 203 19.78 0.58 -5.12
N VAL A 204 20.76 1.44 -5.37
CA VAL A 204 22.06 1.43 -4.66
C VAL A 204 22.21 2.59 -3.67
N ARG A 205 21.40 3.65 -3.83
CA ARG A 205 21.42 4.81 -2.94
C ARG A 205 20.06 5.49 -2.88
N LEU A 206 19.64 5.88 -1.69
CA LEU A 206 18.51 6.78 -1.46
C LEU A 206 18.97 7.93 -0.56
N LYS A 207 18.86 9.16 -1.04
CA LYS A 207 18.92 10.35 -0.17
C LYS A 207 17.51 10.81 0.14
N HIS A 208 17.24 11.08 1.41
CA HIS A 208 16.01 11.71 1.85
C HIS A 208 16.30 13.06 2.48
N TYR A 209 15.51 14.02 2.06
CA TYR A 209 15.58 15.40 2.50
C TYR A 209 14.31 15.73 3.26
N LEU A 210 14.45 16.35 4.42
CA LEU A 210 13.35 16.93 5.16
C LEU A 210 13.47 18.46 5.07
N ASN A 211 12.51 19.11 4.42
CA ASN A 211 12.52 20.56 4.17
C ASN A 211 13.87 21.05 3.60
N GLU A 212 14.27 20.46 2.47
CA GLU A 212 15.51 20.77 1.71
C GLU A 212 16.83 20.39 2.40
N LYS A 213 16.81 19.89 3.65
CA LYS A 213 18.01 19.43 4.37
C LYS A 213 18.14 17.92 4.28
N VAL A 214 19.36 17.42 4.06
CA VAL A 214 19.63 15.98 4.11
C VAL A 214 19.30 15.47 5.50
N HIS A 215 18.33 14.54 5.56
CA HIS A 215 17.89 13.93 6.81
C HIS A 215 18.59 12.60 7.03
N ASN A 216 18.55 11.73 6.01
CA ASN A 216 19.31 10.50 6.00
C ASN A 216 19.70 10.05 4.59
N GLU A 217 20.70 9.17 4.55
CA GLU A 217 21.16 8.53 3.33
C GLU A 217 21.25 7.03 3.55
N ASP A 218 20.67 6.26 2.63
CA ASP A 218 20.76 4.81 2.61
C ASP A 218 21.61 4.35 1.44
N LEU A 219 22.54 3.42 1.70
CA LEU A 219 23.36 2.74 0.70
C LEU A 219 23.07 1.24 0.67
N LEU A 220 22.97 0.68 -0.53
CA LEU A 220 22.71 -0.75 -0.73
C LEU A 220 23.72 -1.34 -1.70
N LEU A 221 24.27 -2.50 -1.34
CA LEU A 221 25.09 -3.32 -2.22
C LEU A 221 24.42 -4.66 -2.49
N TYR A 222 24.76 -5.21 -3.65
CA TYR A 222 24.24 -6.48 -4.14
C TYR A 222 25.38 -7.35 -4.64
N ASP A 223 25.21 -8.66 -4.56
CA ASP A 223 26.07 -9.59 -5.27
C ASP A 223 25.71 -9.67 -6.76
N GLU A 224 26.48 -10.43 -7.53
CA GLU A 224 26.28 -10.59 -8.97
C GLU A 224 24.88 -11.11 -9.35
N ARG A 225 24.17 -11.74 -8.40
CA ARG A 225 22.84 -12.33 -8.59
C ARG A 225 21.71 -11.40 -8.15
N GLY A 226 22.04 -10.19 -7.70
CA GLY A 226 21.08 -9.19 -7.29
C GLY A 226 20.52 -9.39 -5.88
N ASN A 227 21.16 -10.22 -5.06
CA ASN A 227 20.78 -10.34 -3.66
C ASN A 227 21.55 -9.29 -2.85
N LYS A 228 20.85 -8.61 -1.93
CA LYS A 228 21.49 -7.63 -1.03
C LYS A 228 22.65 -8.29 -0.28
N THR A 229 23.76 -7.57 -0.17
CA THR A 229 24.96 -7.95 0.60
C THR A 229 25.26 -6.95 1.70
N LEU A 230 24.87 -5.68 1.51
CA LEU A 230 25.03 -4.61 2.49
C LEU A 230 23.84 -3.66 2.43
N PHE A 231 23.45 -3.16 3.60
CA PHE A 231 22.63 -1.98 3.79
C PHE A 231 23.29 -1.11 4.86
N CYS A 232 23.49 0.17 4.58
CA CYS A 232 23.97 1.17 5.52
C CYS A 232 22.99 2.34 5.52
N SER A 233 22.72 2.91 6.69
CA SER A 233 21.92 4.12 6.85
C SER A 233 22.71 5.13 7.70
N PHE A 234 22.75 6.37 7.25
CA PHE A 234 23.49 7.47 7.87
C PHE A 234 22.51 8.60 8.22
N ARG A 235 22.60 9.16 9.43
CA ARG A 235 21.81 10.34 9.83
C ARG A 235 22.66 11.60 9.80
N GLU A 236 22.07 12.66 9.24
CA GLU A 236 22.58 14.04 9.12
C GLU A 236 24.01 14.28 8.58
N GLU A 237 24.08 15.08 7.52
CA GLU A 237 25.29 15.80 7.07
C GLU A 237 25.56 16.98 8.03
N ASN A 238 26.11 16.74 9.22
CA ASN A 238 26.93 17.77 9.87
C ASN A 238 28.38 17.46 9.49
N GLU A 239 29.04 18.37 8.80
CA GLU A 239 30.32 18.22 8.06
C GLU A 239 31.54 17.70 8.86
N GLU A 240 31.38 17.21 10.08
CA GLU A 240 32.49 16.72 10.92
C GLU A 240 32.40 15.24 11.34
N ASP A 241 31.23 14.58 11.37
CA ASP A 241 31.12 13.15 11.74
C ASP A 241 29.93 12.46 11.05
N GLU A 242 30.19 11.62 10.03
CA GLU A 242 29.18 10.71 9.47
C GLU A 242 28.94 9.55 10.47
N ASP A 243 27.96 9.71 11.35
CA ASP A 243 27.55 8.63 12.25
C ASP A 243 26.67 7.62 11.48
N GLU A 244 27.21 6.43 11.24
CA GLU A 244 26.46 5.33 10.67
C GLU A 244 25.45 4.79 11.69
N ASP A 245 24.18 5.14 11.54
CA ASP A 245 23.12 4.70 12.44
C ASP A 245 22.91 3.18 12.44
N ASN A 246 22.97 2.57 11.26
CA ASN A 246 22.58 1.18 11.08
C ASN A 246 23.31 0.51 9.93
N ARG A 247 23.95 -0.62 10.22
CA ARG A 247 24.51 -1.53 9.23
C ARG A 247 23.82 -2.88 9.27
N LYS A 248 23.44 -3.38 8.10
CA LYS A 248 23.05 -4.79 7.92
C LYS A 248 23.95 -5.45 6.88
N VAL A 249 24.66 -6.49 7.30
CA VAL A 249 25.48 -7.33 6.40
C VAL A 249 24.73 -8.62 6.12
N PHE A 250 24.51 -8.92 4.84
CA PHE A 250 23.77 -10.10 4.39
C PHE A 250 24.75 -11.15 3.86
N ILE A 251 24.85 -12.27 4.55
CA ILE A 251 25.69 -13.40 4.16
C ILE A 251 24.82 -14.39 3.41
N ASN A 252 24.95 -14.38 2.09
CA ASN A 252 24.14 -15.19 1.18
C ASN A 252 24.82 -16.54 0.91
N SER A 253 24.13 -17.63 1.23
CA SER A 253 24.53 -19.00 0.91
C SER A 253 23.67 -19.58 -0.21
N TYR A 254 24.32 -20.20 -1.19
CA TYR A 254 23.66 -20.67 -2.40
C TYR A 254 23.67 -22.20 -2.51
N LYS A 255 22.55 -22.78 -2.95
CA LYS A 255 22.46 -24.20 -3.34
C LYS A 255 21.84 -24.28 -4.73
N ASN A 256 22.51 -24.99 -5.64
CA ASN A 256 22.07 -25.16 -7.04
C ASN A 256 21.73 -23.82 -7.74
N GLY A 257 22.56 -22.79 -7.52
CA GLY A 257 22.37 -21.49 -8.15
C GLY A 257 21.29 -20.60 -7.52
N ARG A 258 20.57 -21.06 -6.49
CA ARG A 258 19.51 -20.30 -5.81
C ARG A 258 19.89 -19.95 -4.39
N LEU A 259 19.43 -18.79 -3.91
CA LEU A 259 19.60 -18.39 -2.51
C LEU A 259 18.94 -19.44 -1.62
N ALA A 260 19.75 -20.12 -0.80
CA ALA A 260 19.32 -21.22 0.03
C ALA A 260 19.21 -20.80 1.50
N LYS A 261 20.07 -19.87 1.93
CA LYS A 261 20.07 -19.28 3.27
C LYS A 261 20.63 -17.87 3.18
N GLN A 262 20.07 -16.98 3.97
CA GLN A 262 20.60 -15.64 4.19
C GLN A 262 20.72 -15.42 5.69
N GLU A 263 21.93 -15.10 6.15
CA GLU A 263 22.18 -14.66 7.51
C GLU A 263 22.32 -13.14 7.51
N ILE A 264 21.72 -12.46 8.48
CA ILE A 264 21.75 -11.00 8.57
C ILE A 264 22.44 -10.63 9.88
N LEU A 265 23.56 -9.92 9.78
CA LEU A 265 24.26 -9.34 10.91
C LEU A 265 23.85 -7.88 11.03
N TYR A 266 23.34 -7.52 12.20
CA TYR A 266 22.95 -6.15 12.54
C TYR A 266 24.06 -5.52 13.35
N TYR A 267 24.52 -4.35 12.93
CA TYR A 267 25.36 -3.48 13.74
C TYR A 267 24.58 -2.20 13.94
N GLU A 268 24.21 -1.94 15.19
CA GLU A 268 23.75 -0.64 15.64
C GLU A 268 24.95 -0.01 16.36
N ASN A 269 25.14 1.31 16.24
CA ASN A 269 26.22 1.99 16.94
C ASN A 269 26.26 1.57 18.42
N GLY A 270 27.36 0.94 18.80
CA GLY A 270 27.75 0.65 20.16
C GLY A 270 29.14 1.23 20.36
N ASP A 271 29.36 1.84 21.52
CA ASP A 271 30.64 2.45 21.92
C ASP A 271 31.88 1.60 21.56
#